data_AF-A0A961ZV70-F1
#
_entry.id   AF-A0A961ZV70-F1
#
_cell.length_a   1.000
_cell.length_b   1.000
_cell.length_c   1.000
_cell.angle_alpha   90.00
_cell.angle_beta   90.00
_cell.angle_gamma   90.00
#
_symmetry.space_group_name_H-M   'P 1'
#
loop_
_entity.id
_entity.type
_entity.pdbx_description
1 polymer ?
#
loop_
_entity_poly.entity_id
_entity_poly.type
_entity_poly.pdbx_seq_one_letter_code
_entity_poly.pdbx_strand_id
1 'polypeptide(L)'
;MKVANAVRLGLLSSALLAAGTASAYAAGGSGEGAVDPFFYLLMVFVMAIFVGYYVVWSVTPALHTPLMSVTNAISSVIVVGALLAVGVKGAASGSTAAQVFGFLALVMASVNIFGGFLVTQRMLAMYKKKEKK
;
A
#
# COMPACT_ATOMS: atom_id res chain seq x y z
N MET A 1 16.84 39.18 -9.24
CA MET A 1 15.78 38.61 -10.11
C MET A 1 16.07 37.22 -10.70
N LYS A 2 17.32 36.84 -11.03
CA LYS A 2 17.63 35.54 -11.66
C LYS A 2 17.28 34.29 -10.82
N VAL A 3 17.42 34.37 -9.48
CA VAL A 3 17.18 33.23 -8.57
C VAL A 3 15.69 32.88 -8.44
N ALA A 4 14.81 33.88 -8.40
CA ALA A 4 13.36 33.65 -8.31
C ALA A 4 12.79 32.94 -9.56
N ASN A 5 13.37 33.20 -10.73
CA ASN A 5 12.97 32.53 -11.97
C ASN A 5 13.47 31.08 -12.03
N ALA A 6 14.67 30.80 -11.51
CA ALA A 6 15.22 29.45 -11.43
C ALA A 6 14.40 28.54 -10.48
N VAL A 7 13.93 29.08 -9.34
CA VAL A 7 13.07 28.34 -8.39
C VAL A 7 11.69 28.04 -9.01
N ARG A 8 11.10 28.99 -9.73
CA ARG A 8 9.85 28.74 -10.47
C ARG A 8 10.02 27.70 -11.57
N LEU A 9 11.14 27.74 -12.30
CA LEU A 9 11.44 26.77 -13.35
C LEU A 9 11.66 25.35 -12.79
N GLY A 10 12.28 25.25 -11.61
CA GLY A 10 12.45 23.97 -10.89
C GLY A 10 11.12 23.38 -10.39
N LEU A 11 10.21 24.21 -9.86
CA LEU A 11 8.86 23.78 -9.46
C LEU A 11 8.01 23.34 -10.66
N LEU A 12 8.13 24.02 -11.79
CA LEU A 12 7.42 23.66 -13.02
C LEU A 12 7.92 22.32 -13.60
N SER A 13 9.23 22.06 -13.51
CA SER A 13 9.83 20.80 -13.96
C SER A 13 9.42 19.61 -13.09
N SER A 14 9.39 19.76 -11.76
CA SER A 14 8.93 18.70 -10.86
C SER A 14 7.43 18.44 -10.97
N ALA A 15 6.62 19.48 -11.21
CA ALA A 15 5.19 19.33 -11.50
C ALA A 15 4.94 18.58 -12.82
N LEU A 16 5.75 18.83 -13.85
CA LEU A 16 5.64 18.13 -15.13
C LEU A 16 6.07 16.66 -15.02
N LEU A 17 7.09 16.36 -14.22
CA LEU A 17 7.53 14.98 -13.96
C LEU A 17 6.48 14.18 -13.16
N ALA A 18 5.80 14.84 -12.21
CA ALA A 18 4.69 14.25 -11.46
C ALA A 18 3.43 14.04 -12.33
N ALA A 19 3.15 14.95 -13.27
CA ALA A 19 2.06 14.80 -14.22
C ALA A 19 2.34 13.68 -15.26
N GLY A 20 3.60 13.54 -15.68
CA GLY A 20 4.04 12.51 -16.62
C GLY A 20 3.96 11.09 -16.05
N THR A 21 4.34 10.89 -14.78
CA THR A 21 4.21 9.60 -14.11
C THR A 21 2.75 9.23 -13.82
N ALA A 22 1.90 10.21 -13.53
CA ALA A 22 0.45 9.99 -13.41
C ALA A 22 -0.17 9.51 -14.74
N SER A 23 0.25 10.06 -15.88
CA SER A 23 -0.17 9.56 -17.21
C SER A 23 0.40 8.19 -17.56
N ALA A 24 1.60 7.85 -17.08
CA ALA A 24 2.21 6.54 -17.32
C ALA A 24 1.46 5.39 -16.61
N TYR A 25 0.92 5.63 -15.40
CA TYR A 25 0.05 4.65 -14.73
C TYR A 25 -1.31 4.49 -15.42
N ALA A 26 -1.81 5.52 -16.11
CA ALA A 26 -3.01 5.42 -16.93
C ALA A 26 -2.78 4.70 -18.27
N ALA A 27 -1.53 4.66 -18.76
CA ALA A 27 -1.17 4.04 -20.03
C ALA A 27 -0.99 2.50 -19.94
N GLY A 28 -0.95 1.91 -18.74
CA GLY A 28 -0.69 0.48 -18.55
C GLY A 28 -1.87 -0.46 -18.79
N GLY A 29 -3.03 0.04 -19.25
CA GLY A 29 -4.27 -0.74 -19.34
C GLY A 29 -5.12 -0.47 -20.58
N SER A 30 -4.53 0.08 -21.66
CA SER A 30 -5.23 0.21 -22.94
C SER A 30 -5.28 -1.14 -23.69
N GLY A 31 -6.04 -2.09 -23.15
CA GLY A 31 -6.51 -3.26 -23.86
C GLY A 31 -7.93 -3.02 -24.36
N GLU A 32 -8.05 -2.80 -25.66
CA GLU A 32 -9.23 -2.85 -26.54
C GLU A 32 -10.62 -2.93 -25.89
N GLY A 33 -11.39 -1.84 -26.04
CA GLY A 33 -12.76 -1.67 -25.55
C GLY A 33 -12.77 -0.70 -24.37
N ALA A 34 -13.42 0.45 -24.51
CA ALA A 34 -13.52 1.45 -23.45
C ALA A 34 -14.39 0.93 -22.30
N VAL A 35 -13.82 0.08 -21.45
CA VAL A 35 -14.43 -0.35 -20.19
C VAL A 35 -14.26 0.81 -19.21
N ASP A 36 -15.35 1.24 -18.58
CA ASP A 36 -15.31 2.30 -17.57
C ASP A 36 -14.29 1.92 -16.48
N PRO A 37 -13.43 2.84 -16.01
CA PRO A 37 -12.46 2.58 -14.95
C PRO A 37 -13.11 1.95 -13.70
N PHE A 38 -14.35 2.31 -13.39
CA PHE A 38 -15.10 1.70 -12.30
C PHE A 38 -15.34 0.20 -12.53
N PHE A 39 -15.84 -0.18 -13.71
CA PHE A 39 -16.09 -1.59 -14.03
C PHE A 39 -14.79 -2.41 -14.09
N TYR A 40 -13.70 -1.80 -14.55
CA TYR A 40 -12.37 -2.42 -14.51
C TYR A 40 -11.91 -2.68 -13.06
N LEU A 41 -11.99 -1.68 -12.17
CA LEU A 41 -11.65 -1.82 -10.75
C LEU A 41 -12.56 -2.84 -10.05
N LEU A 42 -13.84 -2.88 -10.42
CA LEU A 42 -14.80 -3.85 -9.89
C LEU A 42 -14.46 -5.28 -10.32
N MET A 43 -14.06 -5.49 -11.58
CA MET A 43 -13.58 -6.81 -12.05
C MET A 43 -12.34 -7.26 -11.29
N VAL A 44 -11.35 -6.36 -11.11
CA VAL A 44 -10.15 -6.67 -10.32
C VAL A 44 -10.51 -7.00 -8.87
N PHE A 45 -11.43 -6.25 -8.26
CA PHE A 45 -11.90 -6.51 -6.89
C PHE A 45 -12.55 -7.89 -6.76
N VAL A 46 -13.48 -8.24 -7.65
CA VAL A 46 -14.16 -9.54 -7.63
C VAL A 46 -13.17 -10.68 -7.87
N MET A 47 -12.25 -10.54 -8.83
CA MET A 47 -11.20 -11.53 -9.06
C MET A 47 -10.27 -11.70 -7.84
N ALA A 48 -9.91 -10.61 -7.17
CA ALA A 48 -9.10 -10.66 -5.95
C ALA A 48 -9.81 -11.41 -4.81
N ILE A 49 -11.13 -11.29 -4.66
CA ILE A 49 -11.92 -12.07 -3.68
C ILE A 49 -11.81 -13.56 -3.97
N PHE A 50 -12.02 -13.98 -5.22
CA PHE A 50 -11.92 -15.39 -5.59
C PHE A 50 -10.53 -15.96 -5.29
N VAL A 51 -9.47 -15.25 -5.69
CA VAL A 51 -8.09 -15.66 -5.41
C VAL A 51 -7.85 -15.75 -3.89
N GLY A 52 -8.29 -14.75 -3.13
CA GLY A 52 -8.15 -14.74 -1.67
C GLY A 52 -8.85 -15.91 -0.98
N TYR A 53 -10.07 -16.25 -1.43
CA TYR A 53 -10.82 -17.39 -0.92
C TYR A 53 -10.06 -18.71 -1.14
N TYR A 54 -9.62 -18.99 -2.37
CA TYR A 54 -8.89 -20.23 -2.68
C TYR A 54 -7.54 -20.33 -1.95
N VAL A 55 -6.83 -19.21 -1.76
CA VAL A 55 -5.56 -19.17 -1.02
C VAL A 55 -5.75 -19.53 0.45
N VAL A 56 -6.79 -19.01 1.11
CA VAL A 56 -7.02 -19.27 2.54
C VAL A 56 -7.59 -20.67 2.78
N TRP A 57 -8.43 -21.18 1.86
CA TRP A 57 -9.02 -22.52 2.01
C TRP A 57 -8.01 -23.67 1.82
N SER A 58 -6.86 -23.40 1.21
CA SER A 58 -5.83 -24.41 0.91
C SER A 58 -4.80 -24.63 2.04
N VAL A 59 -5.09 -24.17 3.27
CA VAL A 59 -4.16 -24.31 4.42
C VAL A 59 -4.52 -25.48 5.34
N THR A 60 -3.50 -26.09 5.95
CA THR A 60 -3.71 -27.20 6.90
C THR A 60 -4.26 -26.68 8.24
N PRO A 61 -5.11 -27.46 8.96
CA PRO A 61 -5.82 -27.00 10.15
C PRO A 61 -4.94 -26.47 11.30
N ALA A 62 -3.69 -26.93 11.40
CA ALA A 62 -2.73 -26.46 12.41
C ALA A 62 -2.25 -25.01 12.16
N LEU A 63 -2.47 -24.46 10.97
CA LEU A 63 -1.98 -23.16 10.55
C LEU A 63 -3.04 -22.05 10.55
N HIS A 64 -4.30 -22.29 10.92
CA HIS A 64 -5.29 -21.20 10.99
C HIS A 64 -4.89 -20.09 11.96
N THR A 65 -4.28 -20.44 13.10
CA THR A 65 -3.82 -19.45 14.09
C THR A 65 -2.61 -18.63 13.57
N PRO A 66 -1.56 -19.25 13.00
CA PRO A 66 -0.53 -18.51 12.25
C PRO A 66 -1.07 -17.68 11.08
N LEU A 67 -2.03 -18.22 10.33
CA LEU A 67 -2.62 -17.55 9.16
C LEU A 67 -3.39 -16.30 9.58
N MET A 68 -4.11 -16.35 10.70
CA MET A 68 -4.79 -15.19 11.27
C MET A 68 -3.81 -14.06 11.59
N SER A 69 -2.62 -14.39 12.11
CA SER A 69 -1.56 -13.41 12.36
C SER A 69 -0.99 -12.82 11.06
N VAL A 70 -0.83 -13.64 10.02
CA VAL A 70 -0.38 -13.17 8.69
C VAL A 70 -1.41 -12.26 8.05
N THR A 71 -2.70 -12.59 8.09
CA THR A 71 -3.74 -11.73 7.53
C THR A 71 -3.84 -10.40 8.28
N ASN A 72 -3.54 -10.38 9.58
CA ASN A 72 -3.42 -9.14 10.34
C ASN A 72 -2.26 -8.27 9.81
N ALA A 73 -1.10 -8.86 9.52
CA ALA A 73 0.02 -8.13 8.91
C ALA A 73 -0.31 -7.61 7.49
N ILE A 74 -0.95 -8.44 6.65
CA ILE A 74 -1.32 -8.10 5.26
C ILE A 74 -2.31 -6.93 5.21
N SER A 75 -3.22 -6.81 6.18
CA SER A 75 -4.16 -5.68 6.27
C SER A 75 -3.46 -4.30 6.32
N SER A 76 -2.17 -4.27 6.62
CA SER A 76 -1.34 -3.06 6.66
C SER A 76 -1.03 -2.45 5.28
N VAL A 77 -1.67 -2.92 4.20
CA VAL A 77 -1.64 -2.27 2.86
C VAL A 77 -2.05 -0.79 2.93
N ILE A 78 -2.77 -0.40 3.99
CA ILE A 78 -3.11 0.99 4.36
C ILE A 78 -1.88 1.92 4.38
N VAL A 79 -0.66 1.39 4.59
CA VAL A 79 0.59 2.16 4.53
C VAL A 79 0.76 2.92 3.21
N VAL A 80 0.26 2.37 2.09
CA VAL A 80 0.29 3.04 0.78
C VAL A 80 -0.54 4.33 0.81
N GLY A 81 -1.74 4.27 1.40
CA GLY A 81 -2.60 5.44 1.57
C GLY A 81 -2.00 6.48 2.52
N ALA A 82 -1.36 6.04 3.61
CA ALA A 82 -0.68 6.93 4.56
C ALA A 82 0.49 7.67 3.91
N LEU A 83 1.30 6.99 3.09
CA LEU A 83 2.40 7.60 2.35
C LEU A 83 1.90 8.65 1.35
N LEU A 84 0.80 8.37 0.64
CA LEU A 84 0.16 9.34 -0.24
C LEU A 84 -0.31 10.57 0.55
N ALA A 85 -0.97 10.39 1.69
CA ALA A 85 -1.48 11.47 2.53
C ALA A 85 -0.37 12.39 3.08
N VAL A 86 0.77 11.83 3.50
CA VAL A 86 1.94 12.62 3.95
C VAL A 86 2.65 13.31 2.77
N GLY A 87 2.61 12.69 1.59
CA GLY A 87 3.27 13.14 0.36
C GLY A 87 2.62 14.34 -0.34
N VAL A 88 1.38 14.74 0.00
CA VAL A 88 0.61 15.81 -0.68
C VAL A 88 1.13 17.24 -0.39
N LYS A 89 2.45 17.43 -0.24
CA LYS A 89 3.06 18.72 0.11
C LYS A 89 2.90 19.85 -0.94
N GLY A 90 2.34 19.59 -2.12
CA GLY A 90 2.43 20.51 -3.26
C GLY A 90 1.13 21.08 -3.86
N ALA A 91 -0.07 20.60 -3.51
CA ALA A 91 -1.25 20.87 -4.35
C ALA A 91 -2.16 22.03 -3.89
N ALA A 92 -2.25 22.32 -2.60
CA ALA A 92 -3.06 23.45 -2.12
C ALA A 92 -2.67 23.82 -0.69
N SER A 93 -2.76 25.10 -0.38
CA SER A 93 -2.42 25.76 0.88
C SER A 93 -3.30 25.36 2.08
N GLY A 94 -3.77 24.13 2.13
CA GLY A 94 -4.54 23.56 3.21
C GLY A 94 -4.24 22.08 3.34
N SER A 95 -3.54 21.71 4.40
CA SER A 95 -3.94 20.62 5.30
C SER A 95 -2.74 20.10 6.09
N THR A 96 -2.22 20.93 6.99
CA THR A 96 -1.37 20.46 8.10
C THR A 96 -2.04 19.28 8.81
N ALA A 97 -3.38 19.27 8.88
CA ALA A 97 -4.17 18.15 9.36
C ALA A 97 -3.92 16.84 8.59
N ALA A 98 -3.97 16.83 7.26
CA ALA A 98 -3.75 15.63 6.45
C ALA A 98 -2.32 15.08 6.62
N GLN A 99 -1.33 15.95 6.79
CA GLN A 99 0.04 15.53 7.07
C GLN A 99 0.18 14.96 8.49
N VAL A 100 -0.46 15.56 9.49
CA VAL A 100 -0.46 15.06 10.87
C VAL A 100 -1.19 13.71 10.96
N PHE A 101 -2.38 13.60 10.38
CA PHE A 101 -3.14 12.35 10.34
C PHE A 101 -2.45 11.29 9.47
N GLY A 102 -1.84 11.67 8.34
CA GLY A 102 -1.04 10.76 7.52
C GLY A 102 0.19 10.23 8.25
N PHE A 103 0.87 11.09 9.03
CA PHE A 103 2.00 10.68 9.86
C PHE A 103 1.55 9.72 10.98
N LEU A 104 0.44 10.02 11.65
CA LEU A 104 -0.12 9.14 12.68
C LEU A 104 -0.57 7.79 12.08
N ALA A 105 -1.20 7.81 10.91
CA ALA A 105 -1.59 6.62 10.16
C ALA A 105 -0.36 5.79 9.75
N LEU A 106 0.75 6.43 9.36
CA LEU A 106 2.00 5.76 9.02
C LEU A 106 2.60 5.05 10.24
N VAL A 107 2.62 5.71 11.41
CA VAL A 107 3.07 5.11 12.66
C VAL A 107 2.20 3.90 13.02
N MET A 108 0.87 4.05 12.99
CA MET A 108 -0.05 2.94 13.26
C MET A 108 0.10 1.77 12.27
N ALA A 109 0.25 2.06 10.98
CA ALA A 109 0.50 1.05 9.95
C ALA A 109 1.81 0.30 10.21
N SER A 110 2.88 1.01 10.61
CA SER A 110 4.16 0.37 10.91
C SER A 110 4.08 -0.60 12.10
N VAL A 111 3.33 -0.26 13.15
CA VAL A 111 3.11 -1.17 14.30
C VAL A 111 2.40 -2.44 13.85
N ASN A 112 1.41 -2.34 12.95
CA ASN A 112 0.69 -3.51 12.45
C ASN A 112 1.57 -4.41 11.56
N ILE A 113 2.44 -3.81 10.73
CA ILE A 113 3.45 -4.53 9.93
C ILE A 113 4.41 -5.28 10.86
N PHE A 114 5.13 -4.56 11.71
CA PHE A 114 6.18 -5.16 12.54
C PHE A 114 5.61 -6.10 13.60
N GLY A 115 4.50 -5.73 14.23
CA GLY A 115 3.81 -6.56 15.22
C GLY A 115 3.25 -7.84 14.61
N GLY A 116 2.58 -7.75 13.47
CA GLY A 116 2.01 -8.90 12.77
C GLY A 116 3.08 -9.92 12.33
N PHE A 117 4.21 -9.46 11.79
CA PHE A 117 5.30 -10.36 11.39
C PHE A 117 6.07 -10.96 12.58
N LEU A 118 6.29 -10.20 13.67
CA LEU A 118 6.98 -10.72 14.86
C LEU A 118 6.18 -11.81 15.56
N VAL A 119 4.86 -11.62 15.71
CA VAL A 119 3.97 -12.62 16.33
C VAL A 119 3.90 -13.88 15.46
N THR A 120 3.77 -13.71 14.14
CA THR A 120 3.76 -14.85 13.21
C THR A 120 5.05 -15.67 13.31
N GLN A 121 6.21 -15.03 13.40
CA GLN A 121 7.48 -15.74 13.56
C GLN A 121 7.59 -16.49 14.88
N ARG A 122 7.07 -15.94 15.99
CA ARG A 122 7.00 -16.67 17.27
C ARG A 122 6.05 -17.86 17.20
N MET A 123 4.94 -17.73 16.48
CA MET A 123 3.99 -18.83 16.27
C MET A 123 4.57 -19.95 15.40
N LEU A 124 5.28 -19.62 14.33
CA LEU A 124 5.93 -20.60 13.45
C LEU A 124 7.19 -21.22 14.07
N ALA A 125 7.88 -20.50 14.94
CA ALA A 125 9.03 -21.03 15.67
C ALA A 125 8.66 -22.17 16.62
N MET A 126 7.40 -22.23 17.09
CA MET A 126 6.90 -23.33 17.93
C MET A 126 6.64 -24.63 17.15
N TYR A 127 6.59 -24.57 15.82
CA TYR A 127 6.48 -25.74 14.94
C TYR A 127 7.83 -26.24 14.40
N LYS A 128 8.93 -25.52 14.66
CA LYS A 128 10.28 -26.01 14.37
C LYS A 128 10.71 -26.99 15.47
N LYS A 129 10.96 -28.24 15.09
CA LYS A 129 11.56 -29.25 15.97
C LYS A 129 12.91 -28.68 16.46
N LYS A 130 13.10 -28.57 17.78
CA LYS A 130 14.41 -28.24 18.37
C LYS A 130 15.45 -29.19 17.78
N GLU A 131 16.49 -28.66 17.14
CA GLU A 131 17.69 -29.44 16.87
C GLU A 131 18.19 -29.99 18.20
N LYS A 132 18.28 -31.33 18.31
CA LYS A 132 18.97 -32.00 19.40
C LYS A 132 20.45 -31.59 19.30
N LYS A 133 20.92 -30.79 20.24
CA LYS A 133 22.31 -30.85 20.67
C LYS A 133 22.46 -32.02 21.63
#